data_AF-G7W1Z5-F1
#
_entry.id   AF-G7W1Z5-F1
#
_cell.length_a   1.000
_cell.length_b   1.000
_cell.length_c   1.000
_cell.angle_alpha   90.00
_cell.angle_beta   90.00
_cell.angle_gamma   90.00
#
_symmetry.space_group_name_H-M   'P 1'
#
loop_
_entity.id
_entity.type
_entity.pdbx_description
1 polymer ?
#
loop_
_entity_poly.entity_id
_entity_poly.type
_entity_poly.pdbx_seq_one_letter_code
_entity_poly.pdbx_strand_id
1 'polypeptide(L)' 'MFEHYEYLLLAFEEAEKARDEGSFPIGAVIVDLDGEIISQGRNRVFSSCDSS' A
#
# COMPACT_ATOMS: atom_id res chain seq x y z
N MET A 1 1.86 -15.58 -15.51
CA MET A 1 1.38 -16.15 -14.23
C MET A 1 2.23 -15.70 -13.02
N PHE A 2 2.93 -14.55 -13.10
CA PHE A 2 3.75 -14.00 -12.00
C PHE A 2 3.33 -12.60 -11.56
N GLU A 3 2.38 -11.98 -12.24
CA GLU A 3 2.04 -10.55 -12.08
C GLU A 3 1.44 -10.23 -10.70
N HIS A 4 0.58 -11.11 -10.16
CA HIS A 4 0.02 -10.91 -8.82
C HIS A 4 1.07 -10.88 -7.71
N TYR A 5 2.19 -11.58 -7.87
CA TYR A 5 3.28 -11.58 -6.89
C TYR A 5 4.04 -10.26 -6.91
N GLU A 6 4.28 -9.69 -8.10
CA GLU A 6 4.92 -8.38 -8.24
C GLU A 6 4.04 -7.26 -7.68
N TYR A 7 2.74 -7.30 -7.92
CA TYR A 7 1.79 -6.35 -7.33
C TYR A 7 1.73 -6.47 -5.80
N LEU A 8 1.78 -7.69 -5.28
CA LEU A 8 1.80 -7.91 -3.83
C LEU A 8 3.08 -7.35 -3.20
N LEU A 9 4.24 -7.55 -3.83
CA LEU A 9 5.52 -7.00 -3.37
C LEU A 9 5.48 -5.46 -3.30
N LEU A 10 4.92 -4.82 -4.33
CA LEU A 10 4.78 -3.36 -4.37
C LEU A 10 3.81 -2.84 -3.30
N ALA A 11 2.68 -3.52 -3.10
CA ALA A 11 1.77 -3.21 -2.00
C ALA A 11 2.44 -3.40 -0.64
N PHE A 12 3.33 -4.39 -0.51
CA PHE A 12 4.09 -4.63 0.71
C PHE A 12 5.10 -3.51 0.99
N GLU A 13 5.81 -3.03 -0.03
CA GLU A 13 6.73 -1.90 0.08
C GLU A 13 6.01 -0.62 0.56
N GLU A 14 4.80 -0.37 0.04
CA GLU A 14 3.96 0.73 0.50
C GLU A 14 3.46 0.55 1.94
N ALA A 15 3.18 -0.69 2.36
CA ALA A 15 2.85 -1.01 3.75
C ALA A 15 4.03 -0.79 4.71
N GLU A 16 5.26 -1.10 4.28
CA GLU A 16 6.47 -0.83 5.06
C GLU A 16 6.71 0.67 5.26
N LYS A 17 6.51 1.47 4.21
CA LYS A 17 6.59 2.93 4.34
C LYS A 17 5.55 3.47 5.32
N ALA A 18 4.33 2.93 5.32
CA ALA A 18 3.29 3.32 6.30
C ALA A 18 3.67 2.92 7.73
N ARG A 19 4.28 1.74 7.92
CA ARG A 19 4.84 1.30 9.22
C ARG A 19 5.89 2.28 9.71
N ASP A 20 6.82 2.66 8.85
CA ASP A 20 7.93 3.55 9.20
C ASP A 20 7.44 4.99 9.48
N GLU A 21 6.32 5.38 8.85
CA GLU A 21 5.58 6.61 9.16
C GLU A 21 4.77 6.52 10.46
N GLY A 22 4.69 5.36 11.12
CA GLY A 22 3.92 5.19 12.37
C GLY A 22 2.40 5.10 12.16
N SER A 23 1.98 4.80 10.92
CA SER A 23 0.59 4.53 10.52
C SER A 23 0.34 3.02 10.44
N PHE A 24 -0.91 2.60 10.25
CA PHE A 24 -1.22 1.19 10.06
C PHE A 24 -0.57 0.68 8.76
N PRO A 25 0.14 -0.47 8.78
CA PRO A 25 0.93 -0.97 7.66
C PRO A 25 0.02 -1.59 6.59
N ILE A 26 -0.61 -0.73 5.78
CA ILE A 26 -1.48 -1.11 4.69
C ILE A 26 -1.00 -0.40 3.44
N GLY A 27 -0.66 -1.17 2.41
CA GLY A 27 -0.36 -0.69 1.08
C GLY A 27 -1.27 -1.34 0.05
N ALA A 28 -1.50 -0.64 -1.05
CA ALA A 28 -2.38 -1.06 -2.13
C ALA A 28 -1.83 -0.57 -3.48
N VAL A 29 -2.11 -1.34 -4.52
CA VAL A 29 -1.77 -1.01 -5.91
C VAL A 29 -3.00 -1.21 -6.79
N ILE A 30 -3.20 -0.29 -7.75
CA ILE A 30 -4.25 -0.35 -8.76
C ILE A 30 -3.57 -0.60 -10.09
N VAL A 31 -4.03 -1.63 -10.79
CA VAL A 31 -3.53 -2.02 -12.11
C VAL A 31 -4.66 -1.96 -13.13
N ASP A 32 -4.33 -1.70 -14.39
CA ASP A 32 -5.30 -1.76 -15.49
C ASP A 32 -5.45 -3.19 -16.05
N LEU A 33 -6.20 -3.30 -17.16
CA LEU A 33 -6.45 -4.57 -17.83
C LEU A 33 -5.23 -5.12 -18.57
N ASP A 34 -4.24 -4.27 -18.85
CA ASP A 34 -3.00 -4.62 -19.54
C ASP A 34 -1.88 -4.98 -18.55
N GLY A 35 -2.12 -4.83 -17.25
CA GLY A 35 -1.19 -5.14 -16.17
C GLY A 35 -0.29 -3.97 -15.77
N GLU A 36 -0.55 -2.77 -16.29
CA GLU A 36 0.20 -1.57 -15.95
C GLU A 36 -0.26 -0.97 -14.63
N ILE A 37 0.68 -0.47 -13.83
CA ILE A 37 0.37 0.13 -12.51
C ILE A 37 -0.12 1.56 -12.72
N ILE A 38 -1.40 1.77 -12.43
CA ILE A 38 -2.05 3.09 -12.54
C ILE A 38 -1.84 3.91 -11.26
N SER A 39 -1.74 3.25 -10.10
CA SER A 39 -1.57 3.94 -8.82
C SER A 39 -1.00 3.02 -7.74
N GLN A 40 -0.28 3.62 -6.80
CA GLN A 40 0.22 3.00 -5.58
C GLN A 40 -0.11 3.89 -4.39
N GLY A 41 -0.49 3.30 -3.27
CA GLY A 41 -0.87 4.07 -2.09
C GLY A 41 -0.76 3.29 -0.79
N ARG A 42 -0.71 4.05 0.31
CA ARG A 42 -0.63 3.52 1.67
C ARG A 42 -1.49 4.32 2.62
N ASN A 43 -1.88 3.70 3.73
CA ASN A 43 -2.60 4.42 4.76
C ASN A 43 -1.71 5.50 5.39
N ARG A 44 -2.13 6.76 5.29
CA ARG A 44 -1.48 7.92 5.92
C ARG A 44 -2.20 8.41 7.16
N VAL A 45 -3.25 7.71 7.60
CA VAL A 45 -3.92 8.00 8.87
C VAL A 45 -2.97 7.61 9.98
N PHE A 46 -2.16 8.58 10.40
CA PHE A 46 -1.50 8.56 11.69
C PHE A 46 -2.61 8.32 12.72
N SER A 47 -2.44 7.35 13.60
CA SER A 47 -3.23 7.30 14.82
C SER A 47 -2.81 8.48 15.69
N SER A 48 -3.13 9.71 15.29
CA SER A 48 -3.37 10.78 16.23
C SER A 48 -4.55 10.29 17.06
N CYS A 49 -4.19 9.74 18.21
CA CYS A 49 -5.06 9.38 19.31
C CYS A 49 -6.15 10.45 19.47
N ASP A 50 -7.32 10.21 18.90
CA ASP A 50 -8.58 10.91 19.18
C ASP A 50 -9.73 10.03 18.69
N SER A 51 -9.75 8.78 19.16
CA SER A 51 -11.00 8.08 19.40
C SER A 51 -11.46 8.51 20.80
N SER A 52 -12.08 9.69 20.87
CA SER A 52 -12.82 10.19 22.03
C SER A 52 -14.06 9.35 22.30
#